data_AF-A0A1H8V6Q0-F1
#
_entry.id   AF-A0A1H8V6Q0-F1
#
_cell.length_a   1.000
_cell.length_b   1.000
_cell.length_c   1.000
_cell.angle_alpha   90.00
_cell.angle_beta   90.00
_cell.angle_gamma   90.00
#
_symmetry.space_group_name_H-M   'P 1'
#
loop_
_entity.id
_entity.type
_entity.pdbx_description
1 polymer ?
#
loop_
_entity_poly.entity_id
_entity_poly.type
_entity_poly.pdbx_seq_one_letter_code
_entity_poly.pdbx_strand_id
1 'polypeptide(L)'
;MSAGAIPADTDRDALKRAAAEAAVELIEDGMIVGLGTGSTAAFAVEALARRHRQGLSFVGIPTSERTAAQARAAGIPLSSFAEHRQIDLTIDGADEVESGTLNLIKGLGGALLREKIVANASRRLAIVVDGAKLVDRLGTHAPVPVEVVAFGLEVTRAALQVFAEEVRPRLTPAGDLFVTDGGNRILDCHFAGPIADPARLEDRIRRVVGVVESGLFIGRADPVFVADGQGIHRLDSARAHRGRPPVLVIMGVSGAGKSTVAAELAGRLGWPFEEGDSLHPEANVARMHAGLPLTDADRQPWLESVAAWIDSQRARKQPGIITCSALKRSYRRIVIGDRPEVRLVYLRGSRDVMAEHLARRSGHFMPASLLQSQIDTLEEPGPDEDPLIVDVGASADQVAGEIIRLLGT
;
A
#
# COMPACT_ATOMS: atom_id res chain seq x y z
N MET A 1 7.74 -21.78 16.34
CA MET A 1 7.37 -23.18 16.05
C MET A 1 7.80 -23.48 14.63
N SER A 2 8.58 -24.54 14.42
CA SER A 2 9.19 -24.88 13.12
C SER A 2 8.12 -25.15 12.06
N ALA A 3 8.02 -24.28 11.05
CA ALA A 3 7.18 -24.50 9.88
C ALA A 3 7.83 -25.61 9.04
N GLY A 4 7.14 -26.74 8.89
CA GLY A 4 7.64 -27.88 8.10
C GLY A 4 7.76 -27.50 6.63
N ALA A 5 8.88 -27.89 6.01
CA ALA A 5 9.11 -27.72 4.58
C ALA A 5 8.04 -28.47 3.76
N ILE A 6 7.53 -27.82 2.71
CA ILE A 6 6.51 -28.37 1.83
C ILE A 6 7.20 -28.94 0.56
N PRO A 7 6.94 -30.19 0.13
CA PRO A 7 7.68 -30.83 -0.97
C PRO A 7 7.53 -30.13 -2.34
N ALA A 8 8.57 -30.13 -3.18
CA ALA A 8 8.66 -29.38 -4.44
C ALA A 8 7.61 -29.70 -5.55
N ASP A 9 6.84 -30.78 -5.43
CA ASP A 9 5.72 -31.15 -6.32
C ASP A 9 4.36 -30.89 -5.62
N THR A 10 4.25 -29.78 -4.89
CA THR A 10 3.08 -29.54 -4.07
C THR A 10 1.85 -29.28 -4.93
N ASP A 11 0.78 -30.02 -4.65
CA ASP A 11 -0.56 -29.70 -5.11
C ASP A 11 -0.87 -28.22 -4.81
N ARG A 12 -1.21 -27.45 -5.85
CA ARG A 12 -1.53 -26.02 -5.75
C ARG A 12 -2.66 -25.78 -4.74
N ASP A 13 -3.61 -26.71 -4.63
CA ASP A 13 -4.69 -26.59 -3.66
C ASP A 13 -4.21 -26.81 -2.22
N ALA A 14 -3.16 -27.60 -2.00
CA ALA A 14 -2.51 -27.71 -0.68
C ALA A 14 -1.79 -26.39 -0.30
N LEU A 15 -1.14 -25.72 -1.25
CA LEU A 15 -0.53 -24.40 -1.02
C LEU A 15 -1.60 -23.36 -0.66
N LYS A 16 -2.68 -23.29 -1.45
CA LYS A 16 -3.82 -22.40 -1.17
C LYS A 16 -4.42 -22.64 0.21
N ARG A 17 -4.60 -23.91 0.60
CA ARG A 17 -5.11 -24.30 1.92
C ARG A 17 -4.16 -23.85 3.04
N ALA A 18 -2.85 -24.05 2.87
CA ALA A 18 -1.85 -23.64 3.85
C ALA A 18 -1.83 -22.12 4.09
N ALA A 19 -1.84 -21.32 3.02
CA ALA A 19 -1.95 -19.87 3.12
C ALA A 19 -3.26 -19.43 3.80
N ALA A 20 -4.38 -20.06 3.42
CA ALA A 20 -5.69 -19.78 4.02
C ALA A 20 -5.74 -20.09 5.52
N GLU A 21 -5.19 -21.23 5.95
CA GLU A 21 -5.14 -21.61 7.36
C GLU A 21 -4.29 -20.64 8.19
N ALA A 22 -3.14 -20.21 7.66
CA ALA A 22 -2.30 -19.21 8.33
C ALA A 22 -3.02 -17.86 8.53
N ALA A 23 -3.82 -17.43 7.55
CA ALA A 23 -4.61 -16.20 7.68
C ALA A 23 -5.75 -16.32 8.70
N VAL A 24 -6.38 -17.50 8.80
CA VAL A 24 -7.48 -17.76 9.75
C VAL A 24 -7.02 -17.71 11.21
N GLU A 25 -5.73 -17.94 11.49
CA GLU A 25 -5.16 -17.74 12.83
C GLU A 25 -5.26 -16.31 13.35
N LEU A 26 -5.47 -15.32 12.47
CA LEU A 26 -5.64 -13.92 12.85
C LEU A 26 -7.05 -13.57 13.35
N ILE A 27 -8.01 -14.49 13.24
CA ILE A 27 -9.40 -14.24 13.65
C ILE A 27 -9.56 -14.53 15.13
N GLU A 28 -10.09 -13.53 15.84
CA GLU A 28 -10.37 -13.57 17.28
C GLU A 28 -11.88 -13.56 17.54
N ASP A 29 -12.26 -13.92 18.77
CA ASP A 29 -13.66 -13.89 19.20
C ASP A 29 -14.26 -12.48 19.09
N GLY A 30 -15.48 -12.42 18.58
CA GLY A 30 -16.27 -11.21 18.39
C GLY A 30 -15.96 -10.44 17.11
N MET A 31 -15.01 -10.88 16.28
CA MET A 31 -14.67 -10.17 15.04
C MET A 31 -15.80 -10.20 14.00
N ILE A 32 -15.89 -9.11 13.25
CA ILE A 32 -16.62 -9.05 11.98
C ILE A 32 -15.65 -9.41 10.87
N VAL A 33 -15.94 -10.49 10.13
CA VAL A 33 -15.01 -11.08 9.17
C VAL A 33 -15.53 -10.95 7.74
N GLY A 34 -14.76 -10.32 6.87
CA GLY A 34 -15.06 -10.33 5.43
C GLY A 34 -14.65 -11.66 4.82
N LEU A 35 -15.56 -12.31 4.10
CA LEU A 35 -15.36 -13.61 3.48
C LEU A 35 -15.11 -13.42 1.98
N GLY A 36 -13.87 -13.61 1.55
CA GLY A 36 -13.43 -13.48 0.17
C GLY A 36 -14.08 -14.44 -0.83
N THR A 37 -13.70 -14.30 -2.10
CA THR A 37 -14.25 -15.10 -3.20
C THR A 37 -13.15 -15.77 -4.02
N GLY A 38 -13.40 -16.99 -4.49
CA GLY A 38 -12.49 -17.76 -5.34
C GLY A 38 -11.94 -19.02 -4.66
N SER A 39 -11.14 -19.79 -5.39
CA SER A 39 -10.68 -21.11 -4.93
C SER A 39 -9.84 -21.05 -3.65
N THR A 40 -8.96 -20.06 -3.51
CA THR A 40 -8.15 -19.89 -2.29
C THR A 40 -8.99 -19.42 -1.10
N ALA A 41 -9.87 -18.43 -1.31
CA ALA A 41 -10.78 -17.95 -0.28
C ALA A 41 -11.76 -19.02 0.21
N ALA A 42 -12.16 -19.96 -0.66
CA ALA A 42 -12.99 -21.09 -0.29
C ALA A 42 -12.35 -21.97 0.79
N PHE A 43 -11.02 -22.15 0.78
CA PHE A 43 -10.31 -22.85 1.86
C PHE A 43 -10.31 -22.05 3.16
N ALA A 44 -10.25 -20.73 3.10
CA ALA A 44 -10.37 -19.88 4.29
C ALA A 44 -11.76 -20.00 4.92
N VAL A 45 -12.83 -19.97 4.11
CA VAL A 45 -14.20 -20.22 4.57
C VAL A 45 -14.32 -21.60 5.22
N GLU A 46 -13.72 -22.63 4.64
CA GLU A 46 -13.72 -23.99 5.22
C GLU A 46 -13.00 -24.03 6.58
N ALA A 47 -11.83 -23.40 6.68
CA ALA A 47 -11.05 -23.31 7.91
C ALA A 47 -11.79 -22.52 9.00
N LEU A 48 -12.43 -21.39 8.65
CA LEU A 48 -13.29 -20.62 9.54
C LEU A 48 -14.48 -21.43 10.04
N ALA A 49 -15.12 -22.22 9.17
CA ALA A 49 -16.21 -23.09 9.59
C ALA A 49 -15.76 -24.16 10.59
N ARG A 50 -14.55 -24.72 10.42
CA ARG A 50 -13.97 -25.64 11.41
C ARG A 50 -13.76 -24.95 12.76
N ARG A 51 -13.19 -23.74 12.76
CA ARG A 51 -12.98 -22.94 13.99
C ARG A 51 -14.28 -22.56 14.67
N HIS A 52 -15.30 -22.20 13.90
CA HIS A 52 -16.63 -21.91 14.41
C HIS A 52 -17.21 -23.11 15.15
N ARG A 53 -17.13 -24.31 14.56
CA ARG A 53 -17.55 -25.56 15.23
C ARG A 53 -16.76 -25.88 16.50
N GLN A 54 -15.54 -25.36 16.62
CA GLN A 54 -14.68 -25.49 17.81
C GLN A 54 -14.95 -24.39 18.86
N GLY A 55 -15.89 -23.48 18.61
CA GLY A 55 -16.34 -22.48 19.57
C GLY A 55 -15.95 -21.03 19.24
N LEU A 56 -15.19 -20.78 18.16
CA LEU A 56 -14.85 -19.43 17.74
C LEU A 56 -16.12 -18.64 17.36
N SER A 57 -16.33 -17.51 18.00
CA SER A 57 -17.49 -16.65 17.78
C SER A 57 -17.13 -15.49 16.86
N PHE A 58 -17.73 -15.41 15.68
CA PHE A 58 -17.57 -14.30 14.73
C PHE A 58 -18.81 -14.22 13.83
N VAL A 59 -18.95 -13.15 13.04
CA VAL A 59 -19.95 -13.09 11.96
C VAL A 59 -19.30 -12.74 10.63
N GLY A 60 -19.82 -13.32 9.53
CA GLY A 60 -19.27 -13.16 8.19
C GLY A 60 -20.03 -12.14 7.33
N ILE A 61 -19.29 -11.35 6.54
CA ILE A 61 -19.84 -10.54 5.43
C ILE A 61 -19.24 -11.04 4.12
N PRO A 62 -20.01 -11.70 3.23
CA PRO A 62 -19.47 -12.33 2.03
C PRO A 62 -19.25 -11.34 0.87
N THR A 63 -18.22 -11.58 0.07
CA THR A 63 -17.92 -10.79 -1.15
C THR A 63 -18.63 -11.29 -2.40
N SER A 64 -19.40 -12.39 -2.35
CA SER A 64 -20.22 -12.87 -3.47
C SER A 64 -21.40 -13.72 -2.99
N GLU A 65 -22.41 -13.90 -3.85
CA GLU A 65 -23.51 -14.84 -3.58
C GLU A 65 -23.00 -16.29 -3.44
N ARG A 66 -21.98 -16.65 -4.22
CA ARG A 66 -21.29 -17.94 -4.12
C ARG A 66 -20.67 -18.15 -2.74
N THR A 67 -19.91 -17.16 -2.25
CA THR A 67 -19.32 -17.24 -0.90
C THR A 67 -20.40 -17.24 0.18
N ALA A 68 -21.47 -16.47 0.02
CA ALA A 68 -22.60 -16.47 0.95
C ALA A 68 -23.25 -17.87 1.05
N ALA A 69 -23.49 -18.53 -0.09
CA ALA A 69 -24.02 -19.88 -0.14
C ALA A 69 -23.06 -20.89 0.53
N GLN A 70 -21.76 -20.81 0.25
CA GLN A 70 -20.75 -21.66 0.87
C GLN A 70 -20.71 -21.49 2.39
N ALA A 71 -20.70 -20.24 2.88
CA ALA A 71 -20.65 -19.94 4.31
C ALA A 71 -21.90 -20.45 5.04
N ARG A 72 -23.09 -20.25 4.46
CA ARG A 72 -24.35 -20.79 5.02
C ARG A 72 -24.34 -22.32 5.09
N ALA A 73 -23.91 -22.98 4.01
CA ALA A 73 -23.80 -24.44 3.98
C ALA A 73 -22.80 -24.98 5.02
N ALA A 74 -21.77 -24.20 5.35
CA ALA A 74 -20.77 -24.54 6.34
C ALA A 74 -21.17 -24.18 7.79
N GLY A 75 -22.34 -23.54 7.98
CA GLY A 75 -22.86 -23.14 9.29
C GLY A 75 -22.25 -21.84 9.84
N ILE A 76 -21.62 -21.00 9.01
CA ILE A 76 -21.09 -19.71 9.44
C ILE A 76 -22.23 -18.69 9.54
N PRO A 77 -22.41 -17.99 10.67
CA PRO A 77 -23.39 -16.92 10.80
C PRO A 77 -22.99 -15.73 9.91
N LEU A 78 -23.95 -15.21 9.16
CA LEU A 78 -23.74 -14.07 8.27
C LEU A 78 -24.43 -12.81 8.79
N SER A 79 -23.85 -11.66 8.49
CA SER A 79 -24.41 -10.33 8.76
C SER A 79 -24.41 -9.48 7.48
N SER A 80 -24.66 -8.17 7.61
CA SER A 80 -24.78 -7.22 6.51
C SER A 80 -24.24 -5.84 6.90
N PHE A 81 -24.05 -4.99 5.89
CA PHE A 81 -23.66 -3.59 6.11
C PHE A 81 -24.73 -2.72 6.79
N ALA A 82 -25.97 -3.22 6.90
CA ALA A 82 -27.00 -2.55 7.69
C ALA A 82 -26.72 -2.66 9.20
N GLU A 83 -26.11 -3.76 9.63
CA GLU A 83 -25.77 -4.06 11.03
C GLU A 83 -24.33 -3.66 11.35
N HIS A 84 -23.39 -3.99 10.46
CA HIS A 84 -21.95 -3.77 10.67
C HIS A 84 -21.34 -3.01 9.48
N ARG A 85 -21.07 -1.72 9.68
CA ARG A 85 -20.45 -0.84 8.67
C ARG A 85 -18.92 -0.93 8.62
N GLN A 86 -18.30 -1.54 9.62
CA GLN A 86 -16.86 -1.73 9.71
C GLN A 86 -16.56 -3.21 9.96
N ILE A 87 -15.58 -3.72 9.22
CA ILE A 87 -15.11 -5.10 9.27
C ILE A 87 -13.72 -5.10 9.94
N ASP A 88 -13.44 -6.07 10.80
CA ASP A 88 -12.17 -6.16 11.50
C ASP A 88 -11.07 -6.72 10.59
N LEU A 89 -11.36 -7.86 9.97
CA LEU A 89 -10.44 -8.51 9.05
C LEU A 89 -11.21 -9.13 7.89
N THR A 90 -10.78 -8.85 6.66
CA THR A 90 -11.19 -9.64 5.49
C THR A 90 -10.08 -10.61 5.13
N ILE A 91 -10.44 -11.85 4.80
CA ILE A 91 -9.53 -12.82 4.18
C ILE A 91 -10.01 -13.06 2.75
N ASP A 92 -9.15 -12.79 1.76
CA ASP A 92 -9.49 -12.95 0.35
C ASP A 92 -8.29 -13.40 -0.50
N GLY A 93 -8.56 -13.89 -1.71
CA GLY A 93 -7.52 -14.21 -2.70
C GLY A 93 -7.13 -13.01 -3.56
N ALA A 94 -6.07 -13.19 -4.35
CA ALA A 94 -5.70 -12.27 -5.42
C ALA A 94 -5.34 -13.03 -6.70
N ASP A 95 -5.50 -12.36 -7.84
CA ASP A 95 -5.12 -12.87 -9.15
C ASP A 95 -3.64 -12.59 -9.45
N GLU A 96 -3.14 -11.44 -8.98
CA GLU A 96 -1.73 -11.09 -8.86
C GLU A 96 -1.48 -10.26 -7.59
N VAL A 97 -0.26 -10.36 -7.06
CA VAL A 97 0.25 -9.56 -5.94
C VAL A 97 1.62 -9.00 -6.34
N GLU A 98 1.75 -7.68 -6.37
CA GLU A 98 3.01 -7.01 -6.63
C GLU A 98 3.92 -7.09 -5.40
N SER A 99 5.07 -7.78 -5.52
CA SER A 99 5.95 -8.10 -4.37
C SER A 99 6.46 -6.88 -3.62
N GLY A 100 6.73 -5.77 -4.32
CA GLY A 100 7.30 -4.55 -3.74
C GLY A 100 6.30 -3.64 -3.02
N THR A 101 5.02 -3.68 -3.39
CA THR A 101 3.99 -2.75 -2.87
C THR A 101 2.81 -3.46 -2.21
N LEU A 102 2.63 -4.75 -2.50
CA LEU A 102 1.45 -5.56 -2.18
C LEU A 102 0.16 -5.03 -2.81
N ASN A 103 0.26 -4.22 -3.88
CA ASN A 103 -0.88 -3.91 -4.74
C ASN A 103 -1.37 -5.19 -5.43
N LEU A 104 -2.66 -5.26 -5.75
CA LEU A 104 -3.29 -6.48 -6.26
C LEU A 104 -4.01 -6.24 -7.58
N ILE A 105 -4.02 -7.28 -8.41
CA ILE A 105 -5.13 -7.51 -9.36
C ILE A 105 -6.06 -8.54 -8.73
N LYS A 106 -7.36 -8.26 -8.77
CA LYS A 106 -8.46 -9.11 -8.31
C LYS A 106 -9.61 -9.08 -9.32
N GLY A 107 -10.57 -9.99 -9.16
CA GLY A 107 -11.83 -9.95 -9.90
C GLY A 107 -11.95 -10.93 -11.06
N LEU A 108 -10.96 -11.80 -11.33
CA LEU A 108 -11.14 -12.89 -12.31
C LEU A 108 -12.28 -13.83 -11.94
N GLY A 109 -12.60 -13.94 -10.64
CA GLY A 109 -13.75 -14.67 -10.13
C GLY A 109 -15.12 -14.00 -10.33
N GLY A 110 -15.16 -12.75 -10.81
CA GLY A 110 -16.37 -12.01 -11.16
C GLY A 110 -17.04 -11.19 -10.05
N ALA A 111 -16.39 -11.07 -8.89
CA ALA A 111 -16.96 -10.41 -7.70
C ALA A 111 -16.25 -9.11 -7.30
N LEU A 112 -15.48 -8.49 -8.21
CA LEU A 112 -14.54 -7.40 -7.91
C LEU A 112 -15.19 -6.23 -7.13
N LEU A 113 -16.41 -5.83 -7.49
CA LEU A 113 -17.07 -4.70 -6.85
C LEU A 113 -17.38 -5.00 -5.38
N ARG A 114 -17.99 -6.15 -5.11
CA ARG A 114 -18.32 -6.57 -3.75
C ARG A 114 -17.07 -6.87 -2.92
N GLU A 115 -16.05 -7.49 -3.53
CA GLU A 115 -14.71 -7.64 -2.94
C GLU A 115 -14.13 -6.29 -2.52
N LYS A 116 -14.18 -5.27 -3.39
CA LYS A 116 -13.62 -3.94 -3.10
C LYS A 116 -14.41 -3.19 -2.03
N ILE A 117 -15.75 -3.31 -2.03
CA ILE A 117 -16.60 -2.74 -0.97
C ILE A 117 -16.24 -3.33 0.40
N VAL A 118 -16.17 -4.66 0.51
CA VAL A 118 -15.80 -5.36 1.75
C VAL A 118 -14.37 -5.04 2.17
N ALA A 119 -13.43 -5.06 1.23
CA ALA A 119 -12.05 -4.68 1.48
C ALA A 119 -11.95 -3.26 2.04
N ASN A 120 -12.66 -2.27 1.46
CA ASN A 120 -12.64 -0.88 1.91
C ASN A 120 -13.32 -0.68 3.28
N ALA A 121 -14.35 -1.47 3.60
CA ALA A 121 -14.97 -1.47 4.92
C ALA A 121 -14.09 -2.14 6.00
N SER A 122 -13.03 -2.83 5.60
CA SER A 122 -12.15 -3.58 6.50
C SER A 122 -11.00 -2.75 7.06
N ARG A 123 -10.72 -2.94 8.36
CA ARG A 123 -9.53 -2.41 9.01
C ARG A 123 -8.26 -3.06 8.44
N ARG A 124 -8.33 -4.37 8.16
CA ARG A 124 -7.25 -5.17 7.58
C ARG A 124 -7.78 -6.07 6.48
N LEU A 125 -6.98 -6.26 5.43
CA LEU A 125 -7.28 -7.16 4.31
C LEU A 125 -6.13 -8.16 4.21
N ALA A 126 -6.32 -9.33 4.81
CA ALA A 126 -5.42 -10.46 4.63
C ALA A 126 -5.62 -11.06 3.25
N ILE A 127 -4.55 -11.11 2.45
CA ILE A 127 -4.55 -11.77 1.15
C ILE A 127 -3.90 -13.13 1.27
N VAL A 128 -4.52 -14.16 0.66
CA VAL A 128 -4.02 -15.53 0.66
C VAL A 128 -3.77 -15.99 -0.77
N VAL A 129 -2.53 -16.39 -1.07
CA VAL A 129 -2.11 -16.79 -2.41
C VAL A 129 -1.09 -17.92 -2.39
N ASP A 130 -1.02 -18.69 -3.48
CA ASP A 130 0.14 -19.52 -3.78
C ASP A 130 1.26 -18.66 -4.42
N GLY A 131 2.50 -19.15 -4.35
CA GLY A 131 3.69 -18.42 -4.81
C GLY A 131 3.64 -17.98 -6.29
N ALA A 132 2.87 -18.65 -7.15
CA ALA A 132 2.76 -18.28 -8.56
C ALA A 132 1.95 -16.98 -8.80
N LYS A 133 1.36 -16.42 -7.75
CA LYS A 133 0.61 -15.15 -7.81
C LYS A 133 1.47 -13.94 -7.50
N LEU A 134 2.70 -14.12 -7.01
CA LEU A 134 3.64 -13.03 -6.82
C LEU A 134 4.22 -12.60 -8.17
N VAL A 135 4.21 -11.30 -8.41
CA VAL A 135 4.79 -10.66 -9.60
C VAL A 135 5.64 -9.47 -9.19
N ASP A 136 6.65 -9.13 -9.98
CA ASP A 136 7.44 -7.92 -9.75
C ASP A 136 6.63 -6.65 -10.01
N ARG A 137 5.70 -6.70 -10.98
CA ARG A 137 4.75 -5.64 -11.31
C ARG A 137 3.42 -6.20 -11.76
N LEU A 138 2.33 -5.49 -11.44
CA LEU A 138 0.99 -5.88 -11.87
C LEU A 138 0.80 -5.88 -13.39
N GLY A 139 -0.13 -6.69 -13.88
CA GLY A 139 -0.47 -6.83 -15.30
C GLY A 139 0.52 -7.69 -16.08
N THR A 140 1.35 -8.48 -15.38
CA THR A 140 2.37 -9.34 -16.01
C THR A 140 1.75 -10.61 -16.62
N HIS A 141 0.71 -11.14 -15.98
CA HIS A 141 0.07 -12.41 -16.33
C HIS A 141 -1.47 -12.29 -16.39
N ALA A 142 -2.07 -11.45 -15.54
CA ALA A 142 -3.51 -11.28 -15.46
C ALA A 142 -3.98 -9.99 -16.16
N PRO A 143 -5.12 -10.02 -16.88
CA PRO A 143 -5.79 -8.78 -17.25
C PRO A 143 -6.31 -8.06 -16.01
N VAL A 144 -6.59 -6.77 -16.12
CA VAL A 144 -7.38 -6.02 -15.13
C VAL A 144 -8.85 -6.16 -15.51
N PRO A 145 -9.69 -6.82 -14.69
CA PRO A 145 -11.13 -6.85 -14.89
C PRO A 145 -11.73 -5.47 -14.60
N VAL A 146 -12.61 -4.98 -15.46
CA VAL A 146 -13.35 -3.72 -15.25
C VAL A 146 -14.83 -4.01 -15.32
N GLU A 147 -15.53 -3.80 -14.20
CA GLU A 147 -16.99 -3.92 -14.14
C GLU A 147 -17.62 -2.65 -14.71
N VAL A 148 -18.53 -2.82 -15.67
CA VAL A 148 -19.18 -1.74 -16.40
C VAL A 148 -20.68 -1.98 -16.46
N VAL A 149 -21.45 -0.89 -16.48
CA VAL A 149 -22.90 -0.98 -16.64
C VAL A 149 -23.25 -1.61 -18.00
N ALA A 150 -24.41 -2.26 -18.08
CA ALA A 150 -24.84 -2.92 -19.31
C ALA A 150 -25.18 -1.93 -20.45
N PHE A 151 -25.65 -0.73 -20.11
CA PHE A 151 -26.01 0.30 -21.10
C PHE A 151 -24.75 0.96 -21.69
N GLY A 152 -24.63 0.94 -23.02
CA GLY A 152 -23.47 1.54 -23.69
C GLY A 152 -22.17 0.75 -23.52
N LEU A 153 -22.26 -0.58 -23.39
CA LEU A 153 -21.12 -1.49 -23.23
C LEU A 153 -20.03 -1.25 -24.29
N GLU A 154 -20.42 -1.13 -25.56
CA GLU A 154 -19.51 -0.97 -26.70
C GLU A 154 -18.78 0.37 -26.64
N VAL A 155 -19.48 1.44 -26.23
CA VAL A 155 -18.89 2.78 -26.07
C VAL A 155 -17.91 2.80 -24.91
N THR A 156 -18.29 2.20 -23.77
CA THR A 156 -17.42 2.09 -22.59
C THR A 156 -16.18 1.25 -22.90
N ARG A 157 -16.34 0.14 -23.63
CA ARG A 157 -15.24 -0.69 -24.12
C ARG A 157 -14.27 0.10 -24.99
N ALA A 158 -14.78 0.86 -25.96
CA ALA A 158 -13.95 1.70 -26.82
C ALA A 158 -13.17 2.76 -26.02
N ALA A 159 -13.79 3.35 -24.99
CA ALA A 159 -13.11 4.31 -24.11
C ALA A 159 -11.98 3.68 -23.28
N LEU A 160 -12.16 2.43 -22.82
CA LEU A 160 -11.13 1.69 -22.07
C LEU A 160 -9.96 1.25 -22.96
N GLN A 161 -10.17 1.12 -24.27
CA GLN A 161 -9.15 0.71 -25.23
C GLN A 161 -7.95 1.68 -25.31
N VAL A 162 -8.09 2.90 -24.79
CA VAL A 162 -6.99 3.87 -24.69
C VAL A 162 -5.96 3.47 -23.62
N PHE A 163 -6.33 2.65 -22.64
CA PHE A 163 -5.44 2.25 -21.54
C PHE A 163 -4.79 0.89 -21.73
N ALA A 164 -5.42 0.02 -22.53
CA ALA A 164 -5.09 -1.39 -22.66
C ALA A 164 -4.84 -1.75 -24.12
N GLU A 165 -3.95 -2.71 -24.38
CA GLU A 165 -3.72 -3.21 -25.74
C GLU A 165 -4.98 -3.89 -26.28
N GLU A 166 -5.67 -4.63 -25.42
CA GLU A 166 -6.90 -5.30 -25.77
C GLU A 166 -7.92 -5.23 -24.64
N VAL A 167 -9.19 -5.00 -24.99
CA VAL A 167 -10.31 -5.03 -24.06
C VAL A 167 -11.32 -6.05 -24.55
N ARG A 168 -11.53 -7.11 -23.78
CA ARG A 168 -12.40 -8.24 -24.13
C ARG A 168 -13.61 -8.32 -23.20
N PRO A 169 -14.84 -8.42 -23.71
CA PRO A 169 -15.98 -8.78 -22.87
C PRO A 169 -15.79 -10.17 -22.28
N ARG A 170 -15.98 -10.29 -20.97
CA ARG A 170 -15.93 -11.59 -20.30
C ARG A 170 -17.14 -12.42 -20.70
N LEU A 171 -16.88 -13.67 -21.09
CA LEU A 171 -17.92 -14.62 -21.49
C LEU A 171 -18.05 -15.73 -20.45
N THR A 172 -19.25 -16.30 -20.33
CA THR A 172 -19.49 -17.56 -19.63
C THR A 172 -18.97 -18.74 -20.46
N PRO A 173 -18.85 -19.96 -19.89
CA PRO A 173 -18.52 -21.15 -20.68
C PRO A 173 -19.49 -21.44 -21.82
N ALA A 174 -20.74 -20.94 -21.74
CA ALA A 174 -21.73 -21.05 -22.80
C ALA A 174 -21.55 -20.03 -23.94
N GLY A 175 -20.67 -19.04 -23.77
CA GLY A 175 -20.41 -17.97 -24.74
C GLY A 175 -21.23 -16.70 -24.53
N ASP A 176 -22.14 -16.68 -23.55
CA ASP A 176 -22.91 -15.49 -23.20
C ASP A 176 -22.06 -14.47 -22.43
N LEU A 177 -22.43 -13.18 -22.47
CA LEU A 177 -21.79 -12.17 -21.64
C LEU A 177 -21.93 -12.51 -20.15
N PHE A 178 -20.80 -12.48 -19.42
CA PHE A 178 -20.79 -12.68 -17.98
C PHE A 178 -21.57 -11.56 -17.27
N VAL A 179 -22.42 -11.95 -16.31
CA VAL A 179 -23.21 -11.03 -15.49
C VAL A 179 -22.72 -11.11 -14.05
N THR A 180 -22.35 -9.97 -13.47
CA THR A 180 -21.90 -9.90 -12.08
C THR A 180 -23.07 -10.06 -11.10
N ASP A 181 -22.77 -10.31 -9.82
CA ASP A 181 -23.79 -10.30 -8.75
C ASP A 181 -24.50 -8.93 -8.61
N GLY A 182 -23.96 -7.86 -9.22
CA GLY A 182 -24.56 -6.54 -9.32
C GLY A 182 -25.35 -6.29 -10.61
N GLY A 183 -25.45 -7.28 -11.51
CA GLY A 183 -26.17 -7.18 -12.79
C GLY A 183 -25.37 -6.54 -13.94
N ASN A 184 -24.09 -6.22 -13.72
CA ASN A 184 -23.23 -5.53 -14.67
C ASN A 184 -22.51 -6.49 -15.62
N ARG A 185 -21.59 -5.97 -16.45
CA ARG A 185 -20.70 -6.73 -17.34
C ARG A 185 -19.26 -6.54 -16.92
N ILE A 186 -18.39 -7.47 -17.30
CA ILE A 186 -16.95 -7.32 -17.09
C ILE A 186 -16.26 -7.22 -18.45
N LEU A 187 -15.35 -6.25 -18.54
CA LEU A 187 -14.40 -6.10 -19.62
C LEU A 187 -13.01 -6.42 -19.07
N ASP A 188 -12.35 -7.44 -19.61
CA ASP A 188 -10.98 -7.82 -19.27
C ASP A 188 -10.00 -7.00 -20.09
N CYS A 189 -9.24 -6.12 -19.43
CA CYS A 189 -8.24 -5.25 -20.02
C CYS A 189 -6.85 -5.91 -19.98
N HIS A 190 -6.30 -6.24 -21.15
CA HIS A 190 -4.98 -6.83 -21.31
C HIS A 190 -3.96 -5.76 -21.71
N PHE A 191 -2.74 -5.86 -21.15
CA PHE A 191 -1.66 -4.90 -21.36
C PHE A 191 -0.49 -5.58 -22.07
N ALA A 192 0.21 -4.84 -22.93
CA ALA A 192 1.38 -5.34 -23.67
C ALA A 192 2.57 -5.71 -22.78
N GLY A 193 2.56 -5.23 -21.54
CA GLY A 193 3.55 -5.51 -20.53
C GLY A 193 3.10 -5.03 -19.15
N PRO A 194 3.98 -5.13 -18.15
CA PRO A 194 3.65 -4.75 -16.79
C PRO A 194 3.19 -3.30 -16.69
N ILE A 195 2.22 -3.06 -15.81
CA ILE A 195 1.62 -1.75 -15.58
C ILE A 195 2.64 -0.86 -14.86
N ALA A 196 3.05 0.23 -15.50
CA ALA A 196 4.07 1.13 -14.96
C ALA A 196 3.62 1.82 -13.66
N ASP A 197 2.35 2.24 -13.62
CA ASP A 197 1.73 2.98 -12.51
C ASP A 197 0.29 2.50 -12.28
N PRO A 198 0.10 1.45 -11.45
CA PRO A 198 -1.22 0.89 -11.17
C PRO A 198 -2.18 1.87 -10.50
N ALA A 199 -1.70 2.76 -9.64
CA ALA A 199 -2.51 3.76 -8.94
C ALA A 199 -3.09 4.77 -9.93
N ARG A 200 -2.24 5.35 -10.79
CA ARG A 200 -2.69 6.27 -11.82
C ARG A 200 -3.60 5.62 -12.85
N LEU A 201 -3.37 4.35 -13.18
CA LEU A 201 -4.24 3.60 -14.08
C LEU A 201 -5.64 3.43 -13.47
N GLU A 202 -5.72 3.01 -12.21
CA GLU A 202 -6.98 2.87 -11.46
C GLU A 202 -7.79 4.18 -11.48
N ASP A 203 -7.14 5.29 -11.14
CA ASP A 203 -7.76 6.61 -11.13
C ASP A 203 -8.31 7.05 -12.49
N ARG A 204 -7.62 6.68 -13.58
CA ARG A 204 -8.06 6.99 -14.94
C ARG A 204 -9.21 6.11 -15.38
N ILE A 205 -9.18 4.81 -15.07
CA ILE A 205 -10.26 3.86 -15.38
C ILE A 205 -11.55 4.29 -14.68
N ARG A 206 -11.50 4.64 -13.39
CA ARG A 206 -12.66 5.07 -12.59
C ARG A 206 -13.35 6.33 -13.10
N ARG A 207 -12.65 7.16 -13.89
CA ARG A 207 -13.21 8.40 -14.49
C ARG A 207 -13.97 8.15 -15.79
N VAL A 208 -13.89 6.96 -16.35
CA VAL A 208 -14.64 6.61 -17.57
C VAL A 208 -16.11 6.43 -17.22
N VAL A 209 -16.98 7.24 -17.82
CA VAL A 209 -18.43 7.10 -17.65
C VAL A 209 -18.87 5.72 -18.13
N GLY A 210 -19.62 5.00 -17.30
CA GLY A 210 -20.06 3.63 -17.54
C GLY A 210 -19.24 2.58 -16.78
N VAL A 211 -18.02 2.92 -16.33
CA VAL A 211 -17.27 2.09 -15.39
C VAL A 211 -17.93 2.17 -14.02
N VAL A 212 -18.11 0.99 -13.41
CA VAL A 212 -18.59 0.83 -12.05
C VAL A 212 -17.40 0.71 -11.11
N GLU A 213 -16.47 -0.20 -11.40
CA GLU A 213 -15.26 -0.42 -10.62
C GLU A 213 -14.22 -1.26 -11.39
N SER A 214 -12.97 -1.30 -10.95
CA SER A 214 -11.90 -2.12 -11.53
C SER A 214 -11.32 -3.17 -10.57
N GLY A 215 -10.57 -4.13 -11.11
CA GLY A 215 -9.85 -5.15 -10.37
C GLY A 215 -8.52 -4.69 -9.74
N LEU A 216 -8.14 -3.41 -9.84
CA LEU A 216 -6.95 -2.88 -9.18
C LEU A 216 -7.24 -2.54 -7.71
N PHE A 217 -6.52 -3.17 -6.79
CA PHE A 217 -6.63 -2.91 -5.35
C PHE A 217 -5.30 -2.35 -4.86
N ILE A 218 -5.26 -1.02 -4.75
CA ILE A 218 -4.04 -0.27 -4.45
C ILE A 218 -3.97 0.05 -2.96
N GLY A 219 -2.84 -0.27 -2.32
CA GLY A 219 -2.57 0.06 -0.91
C GLY A 219 -3.55 -0.57 0.10
N ARG A 220 -4.18 -1.70 -0.24
CA ARG A 220 -5.19 -2.36 0.63
C ARG A 220 -4.68 -3.58 1.38
N ALA A 221 -3.76 -4.36 0.81
CA ALA A 221 -3.36 -5.64 1.38
C ALA A 221 -2.51 -5.47 2.64
N ASP A 222 -2.93 -6.09 3.74
CA ASP A 222 -2.20 -6.20 5.00
C ASP A 222 -2.81 -7.28 5.92
N PRO A 223 -2.13 -8.43 6.12
CA PRO A 223 -0.91 -8.91 5.47
C PRO A 223 -1.17 -9.75 4.21
N VAL A 224 -0.13 -10.15 3.47
CA VAL A 224 -0.21 -11.18 2.43
C VAL A 224 0.44 -12.47 2.92
N PHE A 225 -0.30 -13.57 2.89
CA PHE A 225 0.20 -14.92 3.15
C PHE A 225 0.45 -15.63 1.82
N VAL A 226 1.70 -16.04 1.62
CA VAL A 226 2.16 -16.74 0.41
C VAL A 226 2.59 -18.13 0.80
N ALA A 227 2.02 -19.15 0.16
CA ALA A 227 2.47 -20.52 0.30
C ALA A 227 3.19 -20.99 -0.97
N ASP A 228 4.41 -21.50 -0.82
CA ASP A 228 5.22 -22.07 -1.89
C ASP A 228 6.01 -23.30 -1.42
N GLY A 229 6.89 -23.82 -2.28
CA GLY A 229 7.72 -24.99 -1.97
C GLY A 229 8.76 -24.76 -0.85
N GLN A 230 8.91 -23.53 -0.34
CA GLN A 230 9.75 -23.22 0.82
C GLN A 230 8.93 -23.07 2.12
N GLY A 231 7.60 -23.08 2.04
CA GLY A 231 6.70 -22.98 3.18
C GLY A 231 5.72 -21.82 3.07
N ILE A 232 5.31 -21.29 4.22
CA ILE A 232 4.37 -20.16 4.31
C ILE A 232 5.16 -18.92 4.72
N HIS A 233 5.06 -17.88 3.89
CA HIS A 233 5.68 -16.58 4.10
C HIS A 233 4.60 -15.55 4.39
N ARG A 234 4.87 -14.68 5.36
CA ARG A 234 4.04 -13.51 5.62
C ARG A 234 4.77 -12.28 5.13
N LEU A 235 4.15 -11.59 4.17
CA LEU A 235 4.57 -10.29 3.70
C LEU A 235 3.68 -9.24 4.34
N ASP A 236 4.26 -8.38 5.16
CA ASP A 236 3.56 -7.22 5.68
C ASP A 236 3.78 -6.05 4.72
N SER A 237 2.75 -5.26 4.45
CA SER A 237 2.97 -4.05 3.67
C SER A 237 3.82 -3.09 4.48
N ALA A 238 4.76 -2.45 3.79
CA ALA A 238 5.59 -1.38 4.31
C ALA A 238 4.65 -0.17 4.61
N ARG A 239 3.96 -0.21 5.75
CA ARG A 239 2.85 0.68 6.19
C ARG A 239 1.80 0.95 5.11
N ALA A 240 0.92 -0.01 4.82
CA ALA A 240 -0.42 0.31 4.33
C ALA A 240 -1.00 1.39 5.26
N HIS A 241 -1.27 2.57 4.71
CA HIS A 241 -1.79 3.69 5.47
C HIS A 241 -3.09 3.24 6.12
N ARG A 242 -3.08 3.18 7.46
CA ARG A 242 -4.09 2.59 8.33
C ARG A 242 -5.42 3.37 8.29
N GLY A 243 -6.06 3.45 7.12
CA GLY A 243 -7.32 4.17 6.88
C GLY A 243 -7.31 5.64 7.29
N ARG A 244 -6.13 6.26 7.43
CA ARG A 244 -5.95 7.65 7.89
C ARG A 244 -4.92 8.37 7.03
N PRO A 245 -5.08 9.69 6.79
CA PRO A 245 -4.15 10.44 5.97
C PRO A 245 -2.75 10.46 6.60
N PRO A 246 -1.69 10.16 5.83
CA PRO A 246 -0.34 10.00 6.36
C PRO A 246 0.39 11.31 6.56
N VAL A 247 1.43 11.29 7.40
CA VAL A 247 2.41 12.38 7.48
C VAL A 247 3.77 11.87 6.99
N LEU A 248 4.28 12.44 5.90
CA LEU A 248 5.59 12.10 5.34
C LEU A 248 6.68 12.94 6.00
N VAL A 249 7.72 12.28 6.49
CA VAL A 249 8.95 12.93 6.94
C VAL A 249 10.00 12.74 5.87
N ILE A 250 10.31 13.79 5.11
CA ILE A 250 11.32 13.78 4.05
C ILE A 250 12.70 14.03 4.67
N MET A 251 13.49 12.97 4.73
CA MET A 251 14.81 12.93 5.36
C MET A 251 15.92 12.72 4.34
N GLY A 252 17.10 13.26 4.63
CA GLY A 252 18.31 13.11 3.86
C GLY A 252 19.35 14.15 4.31
N VAL A 253 20.60 13.96 3.93
CA VAL A 253 21.66 14.95 4.18
C VAL A 253 21.39 16.26 3.41
N SER A 254 22.11 17.32 3.74
CA SER A 254 22.08 18.56 2.96
C SER A 254 22.51 18.28 1.53
N GLY A 255 21.83 18.90 0.55
CA GLY A 255 22.03 18.58 -0.87
C GLY A 255 21.17 17.44 -1.40
N ALA A 256 20.50 16.64 -0.54
CA ALA A 256 19.64 15.54 -0.98
C ALA A 256 18.34 15.96 -1.69
N GLY A 257 18.08 17.27 -1.83
CA GLY A 257 16.89 17.77 -2.51
C GLY A 257 15.59 17.72 -1.69
N LYS A 258 15.66 17.49 -0.36
CA LYS A 258 14.51 17.39 0.55
C LYS A 258 13.39 18.41 0.26
N SER A 259 13.68 19.71 0.34
CA SER A 259 12.69 20.78 0.13
C SER A 259 12.11 20.78 -1.28
N THR A 260 12.93 20.48 -2.29
CA THR A 260 12.51 20.44 -3.68
C THR A 260 11.58 19.25 -3.94
N VAL A 261 11.94 18.07 -3.45
CA VAL A 261 11.09 16.86 -3.54
C VAL A 261 9.82 17.02 -2.72
N ALA A 262 9.91 17.60 -1.52
CA ALA A 262 8.75 17.86 -0.67
C ALA A 262 7.76 18.83 -1.32
N ALA A 263 8.24 19.91 -1.94
CA ALA A 263 7.39 20.86 -2.65
C ALA A 263 6.73 20.23 -3.90
N GLU A 264 7.48 19.41 -4.64
CA GLU A 264 6.95 18.66 -5.79
C GLU A 264 5.85 17.67 -5.36
N LEU A 265 6.10 16.90 -4.30
CA LEU A 265 5.10 16.00 -3.71
C LEU A 265 3.86 16.77 -3.24
N ALA A 266 4.03 17.89 -2.54
CA ALA A 266 2.94 18.73 -2.07
C ALA A 266 2.09 19.26 -3.23
N GLY A 267 2.73 19.69 -4.31
CA GLY A 267 2.05 20.15 -5.53
C GLY A 267 1.23 19.04 -6.20
N ARG A 268 1.76 17.82 -6.25
CA ARG A 268 1.07 16.66 -6.86
C ARG A 268 -0.08 16.12 -6.02
N LEU A 269 0.14 16.00 -4.72
CA LEU A 269 -0.80 15.38 -3.78
C LEU A 269 -1.82 16.39 -3.22
N GLY A 270 -1.54 17.69 -3.34
CA GLY A 270 -2.34 18.75 -2.72
C GLY A 270 -2.25 18.74 -1.19
N TRP A 271 -1.15 18.22 -0.62
CA TRP A 271 -0.96 18.08 0.83
C TRP A 271 -0.26 19.30 1.43
N PRO A 272 -0.58 19.68 2.68
CA PRO A 272 0.17 20.69 3.42
C PRO A 272 1.66 20.32 3.53
N PHE A 273 2.53 21.29 3.25
CA PHE A 273 3.98 21.14 3.35
C PHE A 273 4.55 22.12 4.38
N GLU A 274 5.39 21.59 5.29
CA GLU A 274 6.15 22.35 6.27
C GLU A 274 7.66 22.16 6.05
N GLU A 275 8.41 23.26 5.98
CA GLU A 275 9.87 23.20 5.93
C GLU A 275 10.40 23.07 7.36
N GLY A 276 10.82 21.88 7.77
CA GLY A 276 11.21 21.63 9.15
C GLY A 276 12.41 22.44 9.61
N ASP A 277 13.30 22.88 8.72
CA ASP A 277 14.37 23.81 9.07
C ASP A 277 13.82 25.18 9.57
N SER A 278 12.58 25.54 9.20
CA SER A 278 11.88 26.75 9.68
C SER A 278 11.39 26.64 11.13
N LEU A 279 11.38 25.43 11.69
CA LEU A 279 10.98 25.17 13.08
C LEU A 279 12.16 25.23 14.06
N HIS A 280 13.36 25.58 13.58
CA HIS A 280 14.53 25.72 14.45
C HIS A 280 14.39 26.93 15.40
N PRO A 281 14.78 26.79 16.68
CA PRO A 281 14.96 27.95 17.55
C PRO A 281 15.99 28.94 16.98
N GLU A 282 15.80 30.23 17.22
CA GLU A 282 16.71 31.29 16.73
C GLU A 282 18.17 31.05 17.10
N ALA A 283 18.43 30.48 18.29
CA ALA A 283 19.77 30.12 18.74
C ALA A 283 20.44 29.07 17.84
N ASN A 284 19.68 28.10 17.33
CA ASN A 284 20.19 27.07 16.43
C ASN A 284 20.48 27.66 15.05
N VAL A 285 19.59 28.52 14.56
CA VAL A 285 19.76 29.24 13.30
C VAL A 285 21.04 30.08 13.34
N ALA A 286 21.27 30.84 14.42
CA ALA A 286 22.47 31.64 14.61
C ALA A 286 23.76 30.79 14.60
N ARG A 287 23.76 29.63 15.27
CA ARG A 287 24.91 28.71 15.29
C ARG A 287 25.21 28.12 13.91
N MET A 288 24.18 27.69 13.19
CA MET A 288 24.33 27.16 11.84
C MET A 288 24.83 28.23 10.86
N HIS A 289 24.36 29.48 10.98
CA HIS A 289 24.89 30.61 10.22
C HIS A 289 26.36 30.89 10.51
N ALA A 290 26.81 30.68 11.75
CA ALA A 290 28.21 30.77 12.15
C ALA A 290 29.05 29.55 11.74
N GLY A 291 28.48 28.56 11.06
CA GLY A 291 29.15 27.32 10.67
C GLY A 291 29.45 26.37 11.83
N LEU A 292 28.86 26.61 13.01
CA LEU A 292 29.05 25.78 14.18
C LEU A 292 28.04 24.62 14.17
N PRO A 293 28.49 23.37 14.31
CA PRO A 293 27.58 22.23 14.36
C PRO A 293 26.70 22.29 15.63
N LEU A 294 25.46 21.82 15.48
CA LEU A 294 24.52 21.63 16.58
C LEU A 294 24.79 20.27 17.27
N THR A 295 24.82 20.29 18.59
CA THR A 295 24.85 19.06 19.41
C THR A 295 23.48 18.40 19.46
N ASP A 296 23.41 17.17 19.97
CA ASP A 296 22.15 16.45 20.17
C ASP A 296 21.21 17.22 21.11
N ALA A 297 21.76 17.85 22.15
CA ALA A 297 20.99 18.70 23.08
C ALA A 297 20.44 19.96 22.38
N ASP A 298 21.22 20.59 21.50
CA ASP A 298 20.75 21.73 20.71
C ASP A 298 19.61 21.33 19.77
N ARG A 299 19.63 20.10 19.23
CA ARG A 299 18.64 19.60 18.28
C ARG A 299 17.32 19.18 18.93
N GLN A 300 17.33 18.84 20.21
CA GLN A 300 16.16 18.30 20.91
C GLN A 300 14.90 19.20 20.78
N PRO A 301 14.94 20.51 21.08
CA PRO A 301 13.74 21.35 21.02
C PRO A 301 13.17 21.51 19.60
N TRP A 302 14.07 21.47 18.60
CA TRP A 302 13.67 21.49 17.19
C TRP A 302 12.96 20.19 16.78
N LEU A 303 13.48 19.04 17.16
CA LEU A 303 12.84 17.73 16.89
C LEU A 303 11.47 17.62 17.58
N GLU A 304 11.34 18.18 18.80
CA GLU A 304 10.06 18.27 19.50
C GLU A 304 9.05 19.16 18.76
N SER A 305 9.51 20.27 18.17
CA SER A 305 8.67 21.16 17.36
C SER A 305 8.19 20.48 16.07
N VAL A 306 9.07 19.73 15.40
CA VAL A 306 8.72 18.87 14.25
C VAL A 306 7.68 17.82 14.68
N ALA A 307 7.89 17.13 15.79
CA ALA A 307 6.96 16.13 16.32
C ALA A 307 5.59 16.74 16.68
N ALA A 308 5.57 17.95 17.25
CA ALA A 308 4.33 18.66 17.57
C ALA A 308 3.53 19.03 16.32
N TRP A 309 4.19 19.45 15.24
CA TRP A 309 3.53 19.69 13.96
C TRP A 309 2.93 18.40 13.39
N ILE A 310 3.68 17.30 13.41
CA ILE A 310 3.22 15.98 12.99
C ILE A 310 1.97 15.57 13.80
N ASP A 311 2.02 15.69 15.12
CA ASP A 311 0.90 15.34 16.01
C ASP A 311 -0.33 16.23 15.78
N SER A 312 -0.12 17.49 15.41
CA SER A 312 -1.19 18.40 15.03
C SER A 312 -1.89 17.96 13.73
N GLN A 313 -1.15 17.51 12.70
CA GLN A 313 -1.74 16.95 11.48
C GLN A 313 -2.52 15.66 11.77
N ARG A 314 -1.94 14.77 12.58
CA ARG A 314 -2.56 13.52 13.02
C ARG A 314 -3.86 13.76 13.78
N ALA A 315 -3.88 14.70 14.72
CA ALA A 315 -5.08 15.05 15.48
C ALA A 315 -6.21 15.58 14.58
N ARG A 316 -5.87 16.35 13.54
CA ARG A 316 -6.82 16.84 12.53
C ARG A 316 -7.20 15.79 11.49
N LYS A 317 -6.56 14.61 11.51
CA LYS A 317 -6.69 13.57 10.47
C LYS A 317 -6.45 14.15 9.07
N GLN A 318 -5.42 14.98 8.94
CA GLN A 318 -5.01 15.57 7.67
C GLN A 318 -3.68 14.98 7.24
N PRO A 319 -3.45 14.82 5.93
CA PRO A 319 -2.14 14.43 5.47
C PRO A 319 -1.15 15.58 5.68
N GLY A 320 0.15 15.28 5.58
CA GLY A 320 1.16 16.32 5.66
C GLY A 320 2.50 15.85 5.14
N ILE A 321 3.32 16.81 4.72
CA ILE A 321 4.70 16.59 4.31
C ILE A 321 5.57 17.53 5.13
N ILE A 322 6.60 17.00 5.78
CA ILE A 322 7.56 17.82 6.52
C ILE A 322 8.98 17.37 6.19
N THR A 323 9.87 18.30 5.91
CA THR A 323 11.30 18.01 5.78
C THR A 323 11.92 17.89 7.17
N CYS A 324 12.82 16.94 7.38
CA CYS A 324 13.54 16.84 8.65
C CYS A 324 14.89 16.15 8.48
N SER A 325 15.97 16.81 8.90
CA SER A 325 17.31 16.20 8.99
C SER A 325 17.45 15.28 10.23
N ALA A 326 16.54 14.32 10.39
CA ALA A 326 16.55 13.32 11.47
C ALA A 326 17.63 12.23 11.24
N LEU A 327 18.89 12.65 11.13
CA LEU A 327 20.00 11.82 10.68
C LEU A 327 20.34 10.64 11.61
N LYS A 328 20.03 10.73 12.91
CA LYS A 328 20.22 9.64 13.88
C LYS A 328 18.92 8.89 14.17
N ARG A 329 19.04 7.61 14.50
CA ARG A 329 17.91 6.78 14.96
C ARG A 329 17.25 7.36 16.21
N SER A 330 18.03 7.95 17.12
CA SER A 330 17.49 8.65 18.29
C SER A 330 16.58 9.82 17.91
N TYR A 331 16.90 10.55 16.84
CA TYR A 331 16.07 11.65 16.35
C TYR A 331 14.78 11.13 15.72
N ARG A 332 14.90 10.07 14.92
CA ARG A 332 13.76 9.39 14.29
C ARG A 332 12.78 8.82 15.29
N ARG A 333 13.24 8.36 16.47
CA ARG A 333 12.35 7.98 17.58
C ARG A 333 11.50 9.13 18.10
N ILE A 334 11.99 10.37 18.05
CA ILE A 334 11.23 11.56 18.48
C ILE A 334 10.16 11.92 17.42
N VAL A 335 10.58 12.02 16.15
CA VAL A 335 9.72 12.53 15.07
C VAL A 335 8.76 11.47 14.50
N ILE A 336 9.19 10.21 14.38
CA ILE A 336 8.36 9.09 13.93
C ILE A 336 7.81 8.37 15.16
N GLY A 337 8.69 7.83 16.00
CA GLY A 337 8.28 7.08 17.20
C GLY A 337 7.38 5.88 16.87
N ASP A 338 6.35 5.69 17.68
CA ASP A 338 5.34 4.64 17.51
C ASP A 338 4.13 5.09 16.66
N ARG A 339 4.21 6.28 16.03
CA ARG A 339 3.11 6.88 15.27
C ARG A 339 2.91 6.11 13.96
N PRO A 340 1.82 5.32 13.84
CA PRO A 340 1.66 4.47 12.67
C PRO A 340 1.26 5.21 11.40
N GLU A 341 0.77 6.45 11.54
CA GLU A 341 0.41 7.31 10.40
C GLU A 341 1.60 8.10 9.83
N VAL A 342 2.77 8.04 10.46
CA VAL A 342 3.96 8.75 9.99
C VAL A 342 4.78 7.82 9.11
N ARG A 343 5.26 8.30 7.97
CA ARG A 343 6.12 7.53 7.06
C ARG A 343 7.43 8.27 6.82
N LEU A 344 8.54 7.57 7.02
CA LEU A 344 9.86 8.12 6.71
C LEU A 344 10.15 7.94 5.22
N VAL A 345 10.56 9.01 4.55
CA VAL A 345 11.12 8.97 3.21
C VAL A 345 12.59 9.33 3.31
N TYR A 346 13.48 8.38 3.05
CA TYR A 346 14.92 8.60 3.05
C TYR A 346 15.42 8.81 1.62
N LEU A 347 15.81 10.05 1.34
CA LEU A 347 16.48 10.46 0.13
C LEU A 347 17.97 10.09 0.22
N ARG A 348 18.30 8.93 -0.35
CA ARG A 348 19.64 8.34 -0.34
C ARG A 348 20.44 8.86 -1.52
N GLY A 349 21.68 9.29 -1.30
CA GLY A 349 22.55 9.74 -2.38
C GLY A 349 24.02 9.61 -2.05
N SER A 350 24.84 9.38 -3.08
CA SER A 350 26.29 9.35 -2.92
C SER A 350 26.83 10.75 -2.64
N ARG A 351 27.99 10.82 -2.00
CA ARG A 351 28.71 12.08 -1.72
C ARG A 351 28.85 12.96 -2.96
N ASP A 352 29.15 12.34 -4.10
CA ASP A 352 29.39 13.06 -5.37
C ASP A 352 28.11 13.71 -5.89
N VAL A 353 26.98 13.01 -5.85
CA VAL A 353 25.66 13.56 -6.22
C VAL A 353 25.27 14.71 -5.28
N MET A 354 25.52 14.56 -3.97
CA MET A 354 25.21 15.61 -2.99
C MET A 354 26.07 16.87 -3.19
N ALA A 355 27.37 16.69 -3.45
CA ALA A 355 28.29 17.78 -3.72
C ALA A 355 27.91 18.53 -5.01
N GLU A 356 27.53 17.80 -6.06
CA GLU A 356 27.11 18.37 -7.34
C GLU A 356 25.80 19.17 -7.20
N HIS A 357 24.82 18.65 -6.45
CA HIS A 357 23.58 19.37 -6.16
C HIS A 357 23.81 20.66 -5.37
N LEU A 358 24.72 20.64 -4.39
CA LEU A 358 25.07 21.83 -3.63
C LEU A 358 25.82 22.86 -4.49
N ALA A 359 26.71 22.42 -5.38
CA ALA A 359 27.44 23.29 -6.30
C ALA A 359 26.54 24.01 -7.32
N ARG A 360 25.41 23.40 -7.70
CA ARG A 360 24.43 23.99 -8.63
C ARG A 360 23.49 25.03 -7.99
N ARG A 361 23.41 25.13 -6.66
CA ARG A 361 22.53 26.10 -5.98
C ARG A 361 23.07 27.53 -6.11
N SER A 362 22.33 28.39 -6.80
CA SER A 362 22.58 29.83 -6.84
C SER A 362 21.99 30.46 -5.57
N GLY A 363 22.82 30.68 -4.55
CA GLY A 363 22.44 31.37 -3.32
C GLY A 363 22.51 30.46 -2.08
N HIS A 364 23.27 30.93 -1.09
CA HIS A 364 23.56 30.32 0.21
C HIS A 364 24.61 29.20 0.15
N PHE A 365 25.88 29.62 0.24
CA PHE A 365 27.04 28.75 0.36
C PHE A 365 27.01 28.01 1.72
N MET A 366 26.59 26.75 1.73
CA MET A 366 26.89 25.86 2.85
C MET A 366 28.32 25.32 2.69
N PRO A 367 29.23 25.54 3.65
CA PRO A 367 30.60 25.04 3.55
C PRO A 367 30.63 23.50 3.48
N ALA A 368 31.55 22.96 2.68
CA ALA A 368 31.72 21.51 2.46
C ALA A 368 31.94 20.71 3.76
N SER A 369 32.45 21.36 4.81
CA SER A 369 32.62 20.78 6.16
C SER A 369 31.29 20.39 6.81
N LEU A 370 30.20 21.13 6.55
CA LEU A 370 28.87 20.80 7.09
C LEU A 370 28.26 19.59 6.38
N LEU A 371 28.47 19.42 5.07
CA LEU A 371 28.05 18.21 4.35
C LEU A 371 28.74 16.97 4.94
N GLN A 372 30.07 17.04 5.11
CA GLN A 372 30.83 15.92 5.67
C GLN A 372 30.33 15.56 7.07
N SER A 373 30.10 16.56 7.94
CA SER A 373 29.57 16.31 9.28
C SER A 373 28.21 15.61 9.29
N GLN A 374 27.34 15.90 8.31
CA GLN A 374 26.03 15.26 8.20
C GLN A 374 26.12 13.84 7.66
N ILE A 375 27.02 13.59 6.72
CA ILE A 375 27.32 12.23 6.25
C ILE A 375 27.85 11.39 7.41
N ASP A 376 28.79 11.93 8.20
CA ASP A 376 29.36 11.25 9.36
C ASP A 376 28.33 11.01 10.48
N THR A 377 27.30 11.86 10.56
CA THR A 377 26.21 11.76 11.54
C THR A 377 25.09 10.80 11.09
N LEU A 378 25.02 10.48 9.80
CA LEU A 378 23.91 9.71 9.24
C LEU A 378 23.97 8.25 9.69
N GLU A 379 22.98 7.86 10.48
CA GLU A 379 22.64 6.48 10.76
C GLU A 379 21.51 6.10 9.81
N GLU A 380 21.80 5.34 8.75
CA GLU A 380 20.77 4.96 7.78
C GLU A 380 19.59 4.24 8.46
N PRO A 381 18.34 4.52 8.04
CA PRO A 381 17.18 3.90 8.66
C PRO A 381 17.13 2.40 8.40
N GLY A 382 16.87 1.65 9.48
CA GLY A 382 16.75 0.19 9.42
C GLY A 382 15.37 -0.28 8.93
N PRO A 383 15.21 -1.57 8.56
CA PRO A 383 13.93 -2.14 8.16
C PRO A 383 12.81 -2.00 9.21
N ASP A 384 13.16 -1.98 10.50
CA ASP A 384 12.20 -1.79 11.60
C ASP A 384 11.60 -0.37 11.66
N GLU A 385 12.30 0.60 11.10
CA GLU A 385 11.83 1.98 10.95
C GLU A 385 10.96 2.14 9.70
N ASP A 386 10.93 1.10 8.86
CA ASP A 386 10.13 0.95 7.65
C ASP A 386 10.18 2.21 6.76
N PRO A 387 11.37 2.57 6.24
CA PRO A 387 11.57 3.74 5.39
C PRO A 387 11.16 3.49 3.93
N LEU A 388 10.67 4.52 3.25
CA LEU A 388 10.72 4.59 1.79
C LEU A 388 12.10 5.13 1.37
N ILE A 389 12.96 4.25 0.87
CA ILE A 389 14.32 4.63 0.44
C ILE A 389 14.28 4.95 -1.05
N VAL A 390 14.68 6.17 -1.43
CA VAL A 390 14.67 6.63 -2.82
C VAL A 390 16.02 7.25 -3.16
N ASP A 391 16.63 6.77 -4.24
CA ASP A 391 17.91 7.27 -4.72
C ASP A 391 17.79 8.60 -5.45
N VAL A 392 18.62 9.57 -5.10
CA VAL A 392 18.52 10.96 -5.58
C VAL A 392 19.36 11.30 -6.82
N GLY A 393 19.55 10.34 -7.73
CA GLY A 393 20.24 10.59 -9.01
C GLY A 393 19.35 11.18 -10.11
N ALA A 394 18.04 11.24 -9.88
CA ALA A 394 17.01 11.64 -10.84
C ALA A 394 16.47 13.06 -10.55
N SER A 395 15.63 13.60 -11.43
CA SER A 395 14.98 14.90 -11.18
C SER A 395 14.00 14.81 -10.00
N ALA A 396 13.72 15.94 -9.34
CA ALA A 396 12.75 15.97 -8.24
C ALA A 396 11.36 15.45 -8.64
N ASP A 397 10.96 15.68 -9.90
CA ASP A 397 9.75 15.16 -10.54
C ASP A 397 9.71 13.61 -10.52
N GLN A 398 10.82 12.98 -10.92
CA GLN A 398 10.94 11.53 -10.96
C GLN A 398 11.01 10.93 -9.55
N VAL A 399 11.76 11.55 -8.65
CA VAL A 399 11.85 11.14 -7.25
C VAL A 399 10.49 11.23 -6.56
N ALA A 400 9.74 12.32 -6.77
CA ALA A 400 8.39 12.47 -6.24
C ALA A 400 7.43 11.41 -6.83
N GLY A 401 7.53 11.11 -8.13
CA GLY A 401 6.76 10.04 -8.77
C GLY A 401 7.02 8.67 -8.15
N GLU A 402 8.29 8.34 -7.89
CA GLU A 402 8.67 7.08 -7.24
C GLU A 402 8.17 7.00 -5.80
N ILE A 403 8.24 8.10 -5.05
CA ILE A 403 7.67 8.16 -3.68
C ILE A 403 6.16 7.91 -3.71
N ILE A 404 5.42 8.56 -4.61
CA ILE A 404 3.97 8.35 -4.77
C ILE A 404 3.66 6.90 -5.13
N ARG A 405 4.43 6.32 -6.07
CA ARG A 405 4.31 4.91 -6.46
C ARG A 405 4.51 3.98 -5.26
N LEU A 406 5.53 4.25 -4.44
CA LEU A 406 5.83 3.47 -3.23
C LEU A 406 4.81 3.67 -2.11
N LEU A 407 4.15 4.83 -2.05
CA LEU A 407 3.04 5.09 -1.13
C LEU A 407 1.75 4.37 -1.55
N GLY A 408 1.60 4.05 -2.83
CA GLY A 408 0.38 3.45 -3.38
C GLY A 408 -0.82 4.39 -3.28
N THR A 409 -0.61 5.70 -3.44
CA THR A 409 -1.64 6.74 -3.33
C THR A 409 -1.92 7.44 -4.65
#